data_AF-A0A6A3ACZ9-F1
#
_entry.id   AF-A0A6A3ACZ9-F1
#
_cell.length_a   1.000
_cell.length_b   1.000
_cell.length_c   1.000
_cell.angle_alpha   90.00
_cell.angle_beta   90.00
_cell.angle_gamma   90.00
#
_symmetry.space_group_name_H-M   'P 1'
#
loop_
_entity.id
_entity.type
_entity.pdbx_description
1 polymer ?
#
loop_
_entity_poly.entity_id
_entity_poly.type
_entity_poly.pdbx_seq_one_letter_code
_entity_poly.pdbx_strand_id
1 'polypeptide(L)'
;MEGGTYPGFGNGTEVDGKVLQTFQKSFVQVQDILDQNRLLINQINQNHESKIPDNLGRNVGLIKELNNNIRRVANLYADLSSSFSRSMEVSSEDDSARTYEPDGKASQKRIRSG
;
A
#
# COMPACT_ATOMS: atom_id res chain seq x y z
N MET A 1 13.07 -27.68 -34.14
CA MET A 1 12.07 -26.88 -33.40
C MET A 1 12.66 -26.68 -32.01
N GLU A 2 13.50 -25.66 -31.85
CA GLU A 2 14.14 -25.35 -30.57
C GLU A 2 13.41 -24.13 -30.00
N GLY A 3 12.68 -24.37 -28.92
CA GLY A 3 11.96 -23.35 -28.18
C GLY A 3 12.96 -22.49 -27.43
N GLY A 4 13.21 -21.28 -27.96
CA GLY A 4 13.93 -20.25 -27.25
C GLY A 4 13.23 -19.95 -25.93
N THR A 5 13.89 -20.30 -24.82
CA THR A 5 13.49 -19.87 -23.49
C THR A 5 13.68 -18.36 -23.43
N TYR A 6 12.58 -17.62 -23.44
CA TYR A 6 12.59 -16.19 -23.15
C TYR A 6 13.12 -16.01 -21.72
N PRO A 7 14.19 -15.23 -21.49
CA PRO A 7 14.48 -14.74 -20.15
C PRO A 7 13.45 -13.65 -19.88
N GLY A 8 12.27 -14.07 -19.43
CA GLY A 8 11.36 -13.15 -18.77
C GLY A 8 12.14 -12.57 -17.60
N PHE A 9 12.32 -11.26 -17.60
CA PHE A 9 12.79 -10.48 -16.45
C PHE A 9 11.85 -10.76 -15.27
N GLY A 10 12.12 -11.84 -14.55
CA GLY A 10 11.50 -12.17 -13.29
C GLY A 10 12.17 -11.37 -12.20
N ASN A 11 11.97 -10.05 -12.21
CA ASN A 11 12.15 -9.23 -11.02
C ASN A 11 10.78 -9.10 -10.38
N GLY A 12 10.30 -10.19 -9.77
CA GLY A 12 9.18 -10.11 -8.86
C GLY A 12 9.64 -9.23 -7.71
N THR A 13 9.20 -7.97 -7.70
CA THR A 13 9.40 -7.05 -6.57
C THR A 13 9.02 -7.79 -5.30
N GLU A 14 10.01 -8.11 -4.47
CA GLU A 14 9.79 -8.73 -3.18
C GLU A 14 9.10 -7.67 -2.32
N VAL A 15 7.77 -7.66 -2.33
CA VAL A 15 6.98 -6.72 -1.53
C VAL A 15 7.28 -7.04 -0.07
N ASP A 16 7.83 -6.07 0.67
CA ASP A 16 8.20 -6.21 2.07
C ASP A 16 7.05 -6.87 2.86
N GLY A 17 7.35 -7.95 3.59
CA GLY A 17 6.36 -8.69 4.38
C GLY A 17 5.63 -7.80 5.40
N LYS A 18 6.27 -6.72 5.88
CA LYS A 18 5.63 -5.73 6.76
C LYS A 18 4.56 -4.91 6.05
N VAL A 19 4.79 -4.59 4.77
CA VAL A 19 3.82 -3.88 3.94
C VAL A 19 2.61 -4.77 3.73
N LEU A 20 2.81 -6.04 3.35
CA LEU A 20 1.72 -7.01 3.20
C LEU A 20 0.88 -7.19 4.47
N GLN A 21 1.52 -7.24 5.64
CA GLN A 21 0.82 -7.29 6.93
C GLN A 21 -0.05 -6.04 7.15
N THR A 22 0.46 -4.86 6.79
CA THR A 22 -0.28 -3.59 6.87
C THR A 22 -1.49 -3.60 5.94
N PHE A 23 -1.34 -4.10 4.70
CA PHE A 23 -2.44 -4.32 3.76
C PHE A 23 -3.55 -5.18 4.39
N GLN A 24 -3.20 -6.36 4.89
CA GLN A 24 -4.19 -7.28 5.48
C GLN A 24 -4.96 -6.62 6.63
N LYS A 25 -4.25 -5.95 7.55
CA LYS A 25 -4.88 -5.29 8.69
C LYS A 25 -5.78 -4.13 8.26
N SER A 26 -5.39 -3.36 7.24
CA SER A 26 -6.19 -2.25 6.72
C SER A 26 -7.45 -2.76 6.03
N PHE A 27 -7.39 -3.88 5.29
CA PHE A 27 -8.56 -4.46 4.63
C PHE A 27 -9.61 -4.96 5.63
N VAL A 28 -9.19 -5.66 6.68
CA VAL A 28 -10.12 -6.10 7.73
C VAL A 28 -10.83 -4.89 8.36
N GLN A 29 -10.08 -3.84 8.70
CA GLN A 29 -10.67 -2.62 9.25
C GLN A 29 -11.63 -1.93 8.29
N VAL A 30 -11.31 -1.85 7.00
CA VAL A 30 -12.21 -1.28 6.00
C VAL A 30 -13.48 -2.11 5.91
N GLN A 31 -13.38 -3.44 5.90
CA GLN A 31 -14.53 -4.32 5.86
C GLN A 31 -15.45 -4.11 7.07
N ASP A 32 -14.89 -4.08 8.28
CA ASP A 32 -15.66 -3.84 9.51
C ASP A 32 -16.41 -2.50 9.45
N ILE A 33 -15.78 -1.44 8.92
CA ILE A 33 -16.40 -0.13 8.77
C ILE A 33 -17.53 -0.15 7.72
N LEU A 34 -17.34 -0.88 6.61
CA LEU A 34 -18.35 -1.00 5.56
C LEU A 34 -19.55 -1.84 6.02
N ASP A 35 -19.32 -2.89 6.82
CA ASP A 35 -20.39 -3.66 7.45
C ASP A 35 -21.19 -2.79 8.43
N GLN A 36 -20.53 -1.93 9.21
CA GLN A 36 -21.20 -0.93 10.04
C GLN A 36 -22.02 0.06 9.18
N ASN A 37 -21.49 0.54 8.06
CA ASN A 37 -22.23 1.42 7.15
C ASN A 37 -23.48 0.74 6.61
N ARG A 38 -23.42 -0.55 6.30
CA ARG A 38 -24.60 -1.31 5.86
C ARG A 38 -25.69 -1.31 6.93
N LEU A 39 -25.33 -1.51 8.21
CA LEU A 39 -26.29 -1.46 9.31
C LEU A 39 -26.88 -0.06 9.51
N LEU A 40 -26.05 0.98 9.43
CA LEU A 40 -26.50 2.38 9.53
C LEU A 40 -27.49 2.73 8.42
N ILE A 41 -27.20 2.35 7.17
CA ILE A 41 -28.09 2.58 6.03
C ILE A 41 -29.44 1.88 6.23
N ASN A 42 -29.42 0.62 6.68
CA ASN A 42 -30.65 -0.10 6.97
C ASN A 42 -31.51 0.61 8.03
N GLN A 43 -30.88 1.10 9.11
CA GLN A 43 -31.59 1.83 10.15
C GLN A 43 -32.11 3.19 9.66
N ILE A 44 -31.33 3.92 8.85
CA ILE A 44 -31.75 5.18 8.22
C ILE A 44 -33.01 4.95 7.37
N ASN A 45 -33.02 3.88 6.57
CA ASN A 45 -34.14 3.52 5.71
C ASN A 45 -35.38 3.16 6.54
N GLN A 46 -35.24 2.32 7.57
CA GLN A 46 -36.35 1.98 8.48
C GLN A 46 -36.96 3.22 9.16
N ASN A 47 -36.11 4.13 9.64
CA ASN A 47 -36.56 5.39 10.22
C ASN A 47 -37.32 6.24 9.20
N HIS A 48 -36.84 6.30 7.94
CA HIS A 48 -37.50 7.03 6.86
C HIS A 48 -38.87 6.43 6.50
N GLU A 49 -38.94 5.10 6.37
CA GLU A 49 -40.18 4.36 6.10
C GLU A 49 -41.22 4.52 7.20
N SER A 50 -40.78 4.60 8.47
CA SER A 50 -41.69 4.80 9.61
C SER A 50 -42.42 6.15 9.59
N LYS A 51 -41.86 7.16 8.93
CA LYS A 51 -42.35 8.56 8.90
C LYS A 51 -42.59 9.20 10.28
N ILE A 52 -42.05 8.62 11.35
CA ILE A 52 -42.12 9.18 12.69
C ILE A 52 -41.13 10.35 12.80
N PRO A 53 -41.57 11.57 13.13
CA PRO A 53 -40.71 12.76 13.14
C PRO A 53 -39.44 12.61 14.01
N ASP A 54 -39.56 11.97 15.18
CA ASP A 54 -38.42 11.70 16.07
C ASP A 54 -37.36 10.81 15.41
N ASN A 55 -37.78 9.73 14.75
CA ASN A 55 -36.88 8.82 14.02
C ASN A 55 -36.18 9.52 12.84
N LEU A 56 -36.89 10.42 12.14
CA LEU A 56 -36.29 11.24 11.09
C LEU A 56 -35.23 12.18 11.67
N GLY A 57 -35.45 12.75 12.85
CA GLY A 57 -34.45 13.53 13.57
C GLY A 57 -33.19 12.71 13.88
N ARG A 58 -33.37 11.45 14.30
CA ARG A 58 -32.26 10.51 14.57
C ARG A 58 -31.42 10.18 13.33
N ASN A 59 -32.01 10.20 12.13
CA ASN A 59 -31.26 9.98 10.87
C ASN A 59 -30.14 10.99 10.66
N VAL A 60 -30.26 12.23 11.17
CA VAL A 60 -29.19 13.22 11.09
C VAL A 60 -27.92 12.72 11.80
N GLY A 61 -28.08 12.09 12.96
CA GLY A 61 -26.96 11.48 13.71
C GLY A 61 -26.36 10.29 12.97
N LEU A 62 -27.21 9.38 12.48
CA LEU A 62 -26.77 8.18 11.75
C LEU A 62 -26.02 8.53 10.45
N ILE A 63 -26.48 9.55 9.71
CA ILE A 63 -25.81 10.03 8.49
C ILE A 63 -24.46 10.67 8.82
N LYS A 64 -24.35 11.40 9.95
CA LYS A 64 -23.05 11.93 10.41
C LYS A 64 -22.06 10.79 10.71
N GLU A 65 -22.53 9.74 11.36
CA GLU A 65 -21.72 8.55 11.64
C GLU A 65 -21.26 7.86 10.35
N LEU A 66 -22.17 7.64 9.40
CA LEU A 66 -21.87 7.08 8.08
C LEU A 66 -20.80 7.93 7.35
N ASN A 67 -20.94 9.26 7.35
CA ASN A 67 -19.95 10.15 6.74
C ASN A 67 -18.59 10.11 7.45
N ASN A 68 -18.56 9.95 8.78
CA ASN A 68 -17.32 9.76 9.52
C ASN A 68 -16.64 8.44 9.13
N ASN A 69 -17.41 7.37 8.96
CA ASN A 69 -16.90 6.08 8.52
C ASN A 69 -16.29 6.14 7.12
N ILE A 70 -16.94 6.84 6.17
CA ILE A 70 -16.36 7.06 4.83
C ILE A 70 -15.03 7.82 4.90
N ARG A 71 -14.93 8.85 5.74
CA ARG A 71 -13.66 9.56 5.98
C ARG A 71 -12.57 8.64 6.54
N ARG A 72 -12.93 7.74 7.47
CA ARG A 72 -11.98 6.75 8.03
C ARG A 72 -11.50 5.77 6.96
N VAL A 73 -12.39 5.27 6.10
CA VAL A 73 -12.02 4.39 4.98
C VAL A 73 -11.07 5.12 4.02
N ALA A 74 -11.36 6.37 3.68
CA ALA A 74 -10.48 7.17 2.82
C ALA A 74 -9.07 7.33 3.44
N ASN A 75 -8.98 7.60 4.74
CA ASN A 75 -7.71 7.71 5.44
C ASN A 75 -6.93 6.38 5.43
N LEU A 76 -7.61 5.25 5.71
CA LEU A 76 -6.97 3.92 5.68
C LEU A 76 -6.36 3.62 4.30
N TYR A 77 -7.04 3.99 3.22
CA TYR A 77 -6.49 3.84 1.87
C TYR A 77 -5.34 4.80 1.58
N ALA A 78 -5.41 6.05 2.06
CA ALA A 78 -4.31 7.00 1.92
C ALA A 78 -3.03 6.52 2.63
N ASP A 79 -3.16 6.04 3.86
CA ASP A 79 -2.06 5.48 4.65
C ASP A 79 -1.45 4.26 3.96
N LEU A 80 -2.32 3.42 3.39
CA LEU A 80 -1.91 2.22 2.68
C LEU A 80 -1.13 2.53 1.39
N SER A 81 -1.65 3.46 0.59
CA SER A 81 -0.97 3.95 -0.62
C SER A 81 0.39 4.54 -0.27
N SER A 82 0.46 5.35 0.78
CA SER A 82 1.70 6.00 1.23
C SER A 82 2.75 4.98 1.69
N SER A 83 2.31 3.96 2.43
CA SER A 83 3.17 2.87 2.92
C SER A 83 3.73 2.04 1.76
N PHE A 84 2.90 1.77 0.75
CA PHE A 84 3.32 1.04 -0.44
C PHE A 84 4.33 1.82 -1.27
N SER A 85 4.06 3.10 -1.57
CA SER A 85 5.00 3.96 -2.31
C SER A 85 6.38 4.02 -1.64
N ARG A 86 6.41 4.21 -0.32
CA ARG A 86 7.66 4.23 0.45
C ARG A 86 8.43 2.92 0.36
N SER A 87 7.75 1.77 0.38
CA SER A 87 8.40 0.47 0.25
C SER A 87 9.04 0.27 -1.13
N MET A 88 8.48 0.85 -2.19
CA MET A 88 9.07 0.78 -3.52
C MET A 88 10.30 1.67 -3.66
N GLU A 89 10.30 2.84 -3.02
CA GLU A 89 11.46 3.76 -3.02
C GLU A 89 12.67 3.11 -2.33
N VAL A 90 12.48 2.51 -1.15
CA VAL A 90 13.55 1.85 -0.38
C VAL A 90 14.16 0.65 -1.13
N SER A 91 13.38 -0.04 -1.97
CA SER A 91 13.88 -1.16 -2.79
C SER A 91 14.85 -0.71 -3.90
N SER A 92 14.92 0.58 -4.23
CA SER A 92 15.70 1.10 -5.36
C SER A 92 17.09 1.62 -4.99
N GLU A 93 17.34 1.91 -3.71
CA GLU A 93 18.61 2.47 -3.23
C GLU A 93 19.71 1.42 -3.00
N ASP A 94 19.37 0.13 -2.89
CA ASP A 94 20.36 -0.93 -2.57
C ASP A 94 21.11 -1.49 -3.80
N ASP A 95 20.71 -1.14 -5.03
CA ASP A 95 21.38 -1.59 -6.26
C ASP A 95 22.44 -0.58 -6.80
N SER A 96 22.61 0.58 -6.13
CA SER A 96 23.58 1.60 -6.55
C SER A 96 24.97 1.46 -5.89
N ALA A 97 25.12 0.58 -4.88
CA ALA A 97 26.38 0.37 -4.17
C ALA A 97 27.29 -0.69 -4.85
N ARG A 98 27.47 -0.61 -6.17
CA ARG A 98 28.65 -1.19 -6.83
C ARG A 98 29.54 -0.07 -7.32
N THR A 99 30.40 0.35 -6.39
CA THR A 99 31.64 1.08 -6.63
C THR A 99 32.31 0.57 -7.90
N TYR A 100 32.32 1.41 -8.93
CA TYR A 100 33.24 1.31 -10.05
C TYR A 100 34.65 1.46 -9.49
N GLU A 101 35.40 0.35 -9.39
CA GLU A 101 36.85 0.37 -9.27
C GLU A 101 37.42 0.54 -10.69
N PRO A 102 38.02 1.68 -11.05
CA PRO A 102 38.78 1.80 -12.28
C PRO A 102 40.26 1.64 -11.90
N ASP A 103 40.70 0.43 -11.54
CA ASP A 103 42.14 0.19 -11.37
C ASP A 103 42.80 -0.02 -12.74
N GLY A 104 43.03 1.10 -13.40
CA GLY A 104 43.90 1.21 -14.56
C GLY A 104 45.04 2.16 -14.24
N LYS A 105 46.20 1.64 -13.83
CA LYS A 105 47.48 2.34 -13.95
C LYS A 105 48.69 1.40 -13.94
N ALA A 106 49.07 1.03 -15.16
CA ALA A 106 50.39 1.19 -15.76
C ALA A 106 51.63 0.85 -14.90
N SER A 107 52.23 -0.27 -15.28
CA SER A 107 53.66 -0.61 -15.27
C SER A 107 54.62 0.59 -15.29
N GLN A 108 55.50 0.72 -14.28
CA GLN A 108 56.92 1.05 -14.52
C GLN A 108 57.82 1.00 -13.27
N LYS A 109 59.07 0.56 -13.53
CA LYS A 109 60.29 0.53 -12.70
C LYS A 109 60.39 -0.72 -11.82
N ARG A 110 61.46 -1.53 -11.94
CA ARG A 110 62.83 -1.21 -11.51
C ARG A 110 63.91 -1.93 -12.35
N ILE A 111 65.03 -1.23 -12.56
CA ILE A 111 66.30 -1.71 -13.14
C ILE A 111 67.21 -2.28 -12.03
N ARG A 112 68.10 -3.22 -12.43
CA ARG A 112 69.31 -3.84 -11.80
C ARG A 112 69.10 -5.30 -11.36
N SER A 113 70.00 -6.26 -11.63
CA SER A 113 71.47 -6.23 -11.80
C SER A 113 71.96 -7.38 -12.71
N GLY A 114 73.19 -7.26 -13.22
CA GLY A 114 73.95 -8.33 -13.89
C GLY A 114 74.99 -7.77 -14.84
#